data_AF-A0A2E4C4V3-F1
#
_entry.id   AF-A0A2E4C4V3-F1
#
_cell.length_a   1.000
_cell.length_b   1.000
_cell.length_c   1.000
_cell.angle_alpha   90.00
_cell.angle_beta   90.00
_cell.angle_gamma   90.00
#
_symmetry.space_group_name_H-M   'P 1'
#
loop_
_entity.id
_entity.type
_entity.pdbx_description
1 polymer ?
#
loop_
_entity_poly.entity_id
_entity_poly.type
_entity_poly.pdbx_seq_one_letter_code
_entity_poly.pdbx_strand_id
1 'polypeptide(L)'
;MAETLLKVEGLGKKYCKDLRRSLHYGLSDLCRELVGKSTDSELRKKEFWALKNISLTLKRGECLGIIGRNGAGKSTLLKIISGLVKPTIGRVSVHGNMQALIELGAGFHPMLTGRENILINASVLGIQRKYIEEKLDEIIDFSEIGDFIDAPIQSYSSGMKVRLGFAVALHMNPDIILIDEVLAVGDARFRRKAQLAMNQFLAKDKAVLFVSHNMHHVLSITDRVIWLDSGCVRLEGETSKVASAYLQDSVQHLEEADSKNQTFIRSNEAKITGELRVKSAFIDCEDNPEGRSITIEPNQTRLRLIIDFECEKNLEEHFNHTWYLATTAGDSVACSVIRDAVCVKKGDVLRREMIVEMPPLHPGSFVLNYSAIQDGAMMFDSIEKIFSINIAPYSKENTEFGMQYDRMTQGAIDGFGVVQMQIKYPDE
;
A
#
# COMPACT_ATOMS: atom_id res chain seq x y z
N MET A 1 33.66 1.28 0.64
CA MET A 1 32.41 1.39 1.42
C MET A 1 31.59 2.49 0.79
N ALA A 2 30.32 2.24 0.43
CA ALA A 2 29.46 3.28 -0.15
C ALA A 2 29.24 4.44 0.84
N GLU A 3 29.27 5.67 0.35
CA GLU A 3 29.08 6.90 1.13
C GLU A 3 27.67 6.95 1.74
N THR A 4 27.55 7.38 3.00
CA THR A 4 26.26 7.55 3.68
C THR A 4 25.71 8.95 3.40
N LEU A 5 24.54 9.03 2.74
CA LEU A 5 23.87 10.29 2.40
C LEU A 5 22.85 10.73 3.46
N LEU A 6 22.20 9.79 4.13
CA LEU A 6 21.29 10.06 5.25
C LEU A 6 21.69 9.21 6.45
N LYS A 7 21.76 9.83 7.63
CA LYS A 7 21.96 9.13 8.90
C LYS A 7 20.95 9.62 9.92
N VAL A 8 20.19 8.69 10.49
CA VAL A 8 19.23 8.93 11.57
C VAL A 8 19.74 8.18 12.80
N GLU A 9 19.85 8.87 13.93
CA GLU A 9 20.45 8.30 15.15
C GLU A 9 19.56 8.56 16.37
N GLY A 10 19.09 7.47 17.00
CA GLY A 10 18.34 7.51 18.26
C GLY A 10 17.07 8.36 18.21
N LEU A 11 16.44 8.45 17.03
CA LEU A 11 15.36 9.39 16.76
C LEU A 11 14.11 9.01 17.54
N GLY A 12 13.55 9.99 18.24
CA GLY A 12 12.27 9.86 18.94
C GLY A 12 11.39 11.07 18.73
N LYS A 13 10.09 10.83 18.61
CA LYS A 13 9.08 11.89 18.49
C LYS A 13 7.88 11.61 19.38
N LYS A 14 7.57 12.57 20.25
CA LYS A 14 6.36 12.58 21.07
C LYS A 14 5.27 13.44 20.44
N TYR A 15 4.02 13.03 20.67
CA TYR A 15 2.84 13.88 20.46
C TYR A 15 1.96 13.84 21.71
N CYS A 16 1.14 14.88 21.89
CA CYS A 16 0.14 14.94 22.94
C CYS A 16 -1.25 14.73 22.36
N LYS A 17 -2.06 13.88 23.00
CA LYS A 17 -3.47 13.63 22.60
C LYS A 17 -4.40 14.83 22.87
N ASP A 18 -3.92 15.85 23.59
CA ASP A 18 -4.71 17.00 24.03
C ASP A 18 -4.07 18.29 23.52
N LEU A 19 -4.80 19.03 22.67
CA LEU A 19 -4.29 20.20 21.98
C LEU A 19 -3.89 21.33 22.95
N ARG A 20 -4.70 21.60 23.99
CA ARG A 20 -4.39 22.67 24.96
C ARG A 20 -3.10 22.36 25.71
N ARG A 21 -2.90 21.09 26.07
CA ARG A 21 -1.66 20.64 26.71
C ARG A 21 -0.48 20.65 25.76
N SER A 22 -0.69 20.27 24.50
CA SER A 22 0.36 20.33 23.47
C SER A 22 0.93 21.73 23.31
N LEU A 23 0.08 22.76 23.30
CA LEU A 23 0.52 24.16 23.22
C LEU A 23 1.30 24.59 24.46
N HIS A 24 0.80 24.25 25.65
CA HIS A 24 1.49 24.54 26.90
C HIS A 24 2.86 23.86 26.99
N TYR A 25 2.92 22.58 26.62
CA TYR A 25 4.17 21.81 26.58
C TYR A 25 5.14 22.37 25.55
N GLY A 26 4.67 22.69 24.34
CA GLY A 26 5.50 23.30 23.30
C GLY A 26 6.13 24.62 23.74
N LEU A 27 5.36 25.49 24.42
CA LEU A 27 5.89 26.73 24.98
C LEU A 27 6.92 26.45 26.08
N SER A 28 6.63 25.49 26.98
CA SER A 28 7.56 25.10 28.05
C SER A 28 8.87 24.54 27.53
N ASP A 29 8.82 23.76 26.44
CA ASP A 29 9.98 23.13 25.82
C ASP A 29 10.84 24.16 25.08
N LEU A 30 10.20 25.13 24.40
CA LEU A 30 10.90 26.25 23.77
C LEU A 30 11.65 27.09 24.81
N CYS A 31 11.01 27.43 25.94
CA CYS A 31 11.68 28.16 27.02
C CYS A 31 12.83 27.36 27.63
N ARG A 32 12.69 26.04 27.81
CA ARG A 32 13.78 25.18 28.30
C ARG A 32 14.97 25.15 27.34
N GLU A 33 14.69 25.06 26.04
CA GLU A 33 15.72 25.04 25.01
C GLU A 33 16.49 26.37 24.95
N LEU A 34 15.81 27.51 25.11
CA LEU A 34 16.43 28.84 25.23
C LEU A 34 17.34 28.97 26.47
N VAL A 35 17.03 28.24 27.54
CA VAL A 35 17.84 28.19 28.77
C VAL A 35 18.91 27.07 28.71
N GLY A 36 19.09 26.44 27.55
CA GLY A 36 20.12 25.42 27.32
C GLY A 36 19.83 24.08 28.00
N LYS A 37 18.60 23.84 28.48
CA LYS A 37 18.19 22.54 29.04
C LYS A 37 17.63 21.64 27.95
N SER A 38 18.16 20.42 27.85
CA SER A 38 17.67 19.41 26.91
C SER A 38 16.23 18.99 27.24
N THR A 39 15.45 18.72 26.20
CA THR A 39 14.08 18.21 26.32
C THR A 39 14.08 16.83 26.97
N ASP A 40 13.17 16.61 27.91
CA ASP A 40 13.16 15.40 28.74
C ASP A 40 12.69 14.17 27.95
N SER A 41 13.25 13.00 28.26
CA SER A 41 12.89 11.73 27.63
C SER A 41 11.59 11.14 28.22
N GLU A 42 11.16 11.58 29.39
CA GLU A 42 9.95 11.08 30.04
C GLU A 42 8.64 11.58 29.39
N LEU A 43 7.64 10.70 29.30
CA LEU A 43 6.32 11.04 28.77
C LEU A 43 5.51 11.84 29.80
N ARG A 44 5.06 13.02 29.43
CA ARG A 44 4.10 13.79 30.25
C ARG A 44 2.68 13.23 30.10
N LYS A 45 1.77 13.70 30.95
CA LYS A 45 0.37 13.23 30.96
C LYS A 45 -0.31 13.48 29.61
N LYS A 46 -0.83 12.40 28.99
CA LYS A 46 -1.45 12.35 27.65
C LYS A 46 -0.46 12.46 26.48
N GLU A 47 0.84 12.38 26.71
CA GLU A 47 1.83 12.18 25.64
C GLU A 47 1.95 10.71 25.26
N PHE A 48 2.33 10.46 24.02
CA PHE A 48 2.71 9.15 23.52
C PHE A 48 3.88 9.29 22.53
N TRP A 49 4.65 8.22 22.38
CA TRP A 49 5.69 8.13 21.36
C TRP A 49 5.06 7.74 20.02
N ALA A 50 5.21 8.59 19.00
CA ALA A 50 4.93 8.21 17.62
C ALA A 50 6.14 7.55 16.95
N LEU A 51 7.35 7.89 17.40
CA LEU A 51 8.60 7.22 17.04
C LEU A 51 9.47 7.09 18.28
N LYS A 52 10.16 5.96 18.43
CA LYS A 52 11.01 5.68 19.58
C LYS A 52 12.27 4.94 19.14
N ASN A 53 13.42 5.57 19.37
CA ASN A 53 14.75 5.00 19.13
C ASN A 53 14.96 4.49 17.69
N ILE A 54 14.51 5.25 16.70
CA ILE A 54 14.72 4.91 15.28
C ILE A 54 16.15 5.29 14.90
N SER A 55 16.90 4.33 14.37
CA SER A 55 18.20 4.58 13.76
C SER A 55 18.24 3.91 12.40
N LEU A 56 18.69 4.63 11.37
CA LEU A 56 18.83 4.11 10.01
C LEU A 56 19.91 4.86 9.25
N THR A 57 20.38 4.26 8.17
CA THR A 57 21.31 4.89 7.22
C THR A 57 20.79 4.70 5.81
N LEU A 58 21.02 5.66 4.93
CA LEU A 58 20.83 5.52 3.48
C LEU A 58 22.16 5.81 2.79
N LYS A 59 22.61 4.87 1.98
CA LYS A 59 23.86 4.98 1.23
C LYS A 59 23.61 5.48 -0.18
N ARG A 60 24.67 6.00 -0.80
CA ARG A 60 24.68 6.36 -2.21
C ARG A 60 24.37 5.13 -3.08
N GLY A 61 23.48 5.29 -4.07
CA GLY A 61 23.05 4.21 -4.96
C GLY A 61 22.04 3.24 -4.32
N GLU A 62 21.57 3.50 -3.10
CA GLU A 62 20.65 2.62 -2.38
C GLU A 62 19.19 3.09 -2.52
N CYS A 63 18.28 2.14 -2.72
CA CYS A 63 16.85 2.35 -2.50
C CYS A 63 16.42 1.65 -1.19
N LEU A 64 16.13 2.44 -0.17
CA LEU A 64 15.67 1.97 1.14
C LEU A 64 14.15 2.10 1.27
N GLY A 65 13.47 0.98 1.48
CA GLY A 65 12.04 0.94 1.77
C GLY A 65 11.72 1.14 3.25
N ILE A 66 10.64 1.85 3.56
CA ILE A 66 10.00 1.88 4.89
C ILE A 66 8.59 1.33 4.75
N ILE A 67 8.35 0.19 5.37
CA ILE A 67 7.03 -0.47 5.41
C ILE A 67 6.46 -0.47 6.83
N GLY A 68 5.16 -0.71 6.93
CA GLY A 68 4.47 -0.80 8.21
C GLY A 68 2.99 -0.44 8.08
N ARG A 69 2.20 -0.79 9.09
CA ARG A 69 0.76 -0.49 9.11
C ARG A 69 0.47 1.01 9.17
N ASN A 70 -0.80 1.36 8.94
CA ASN A 70 -1.27 2.71 9.22
C ASN A 70 -1.09 3.02 10.72
N GLY A 71 -0.58 4.22 11.03
CA GLY A 71 -0.23 4.58 12.40
C GLY A 71 1.13 4.08 12.91
N ALA A 72 1.91 3.33 12.12
CA ALA A 72 3.24 2.84 12.53
C ALA A 72 4.31 3.95 12.66
N GLY A 73 4.02 5.18 12.22
CA GLY A 73 4.93 6.33 12.31
C GLY A 73 5.66 6.70 11.01
N LYS A 74 5.35 6.06 9.88
CA LYS A 74 6.00 6.29 8.56
C LYS A 74 6.00 7.76 8.13
N SER A 75 4.83 8.40 8.06
CA SER A 75 4.70 9.81 7.67
C SER A 75 5.34 10.75 8.70
N THR A 76 5.33 10.40 9.98
CA THR A 76 6.06 11.16 11.02
C THR A 76 7.56 11.10 10.79
N LEU A 77 8.11 9.92 10.47
CA LEU A 77 9.53 9.74 10.18
C LEU A 77 9.94 10.53 8.95
N LEU A 78 9.14 10.46 7.88
CA LEU A 78 9.33 11.26 6.67
C LEU A 78 9.32 12.77 6.92
N LYS A 79 8.36 13.27 7.70
CA LYS A 79 8.30 14.69 8.09
C LYS A 79 9.52 15.13 8.89
N ILE A 80 10.11 14.24 9.67
CA ILE A 80 11.33 14.55 10.41
C ILE A 80 12.57 14.51 9.51
N ILE A 81 12.68 13.52 8.63
CA ILE A 81 13.80 13.40 7.69
C ILE A 81 13.83 14.59 6.70
N SER A 82 12.66 15.02 6.23
CA SER A 82 12.52 16.20 5.35
C SER A 82 12.70 17.55 6.07
N GLY A 83 12.86 17.56 7.39
CA GLY A 83 13.02 18.79 8.18
C GLY A 83 11.72 19.56 8.44
N LEU A 84 10.56 19.05 8.03
CA LEU A 84 9.26 19.68 8.30
C LEU A 84 8.89 19.64 9.80
N VAL A 85 9.37 18.63 10.52
CA VAL A 85 9.10 18.45 11.95
C VAL A 85 10.40 18.17 12.69
N LYS A 86 10.69 18.95 13.75
CA LYS A 86 11.84 18.69 14.62
C LYS A 86 11.61 17.41 15.45
N PRO A 87 12.61 16.52 15.59
CA PRO A 87 12.52 15.39 16.51
C PRO A 87 12.48 15.87 17.98
N THR A 88 11.94 15.04 18.87
CA THR A 88 12.01 15.29 20.32
C THR A 88 13.38 14.92 20.87
N ILE A 89 13.94 13.79 20.41
CA ILE A 89 15.28 13.31 20.74
C ILE A 89 15.95 12.72 19.50
N GLY A 90 17.28 12.61 19.54
CA GLY A 90 18.07 12.11 18.43
C GLY A 90 18.34 13.17 17.36
N ARG A 91 18.97 12.76 16.26
CA ARG A 91 19.34 13.67 15.16
C ARG A 91 19.18 13.02 13.80
N VAL A 92 18.96 13.87 12.80
CA VAL A 92 19.03 13.52 11.38
C VAL A 92 20.18 14.30 10.78
N SER A 93 21.06 13.61 10.04
CA SER A 93 22.16 14.22 9.29
C SER A 93 21.98 13.86 7.81
N VAL A 94 21.99 14.88 6.96
CA VAL A 94 21.83 14.77 5.50
C VAL A 94 23.09 15.31 4.83
N HIS A 95 23.67 14.54 3.92
CA HIS A 95 24.80 14.93 3.09
C HIS A 95 24.34 15.04 1.63
N GLY A 96 24.35 16.26 1.09
CA GLY A 96 23.84 16.57 -0.24
C GLY A 96 22.43 17.17 -0.23
N ASN A 97 21.85 17.33 -1.42
CA ASN A 97 20.52 17.92 -1.58
C ASN A 97 19.43 16.85 -1.53
N MET A 98 18.39 17.10 -0.73
CA MET A 98 17.25 16.18 -0.59
C MET A 98 15.97 16.82 -1.13
N GLN A 99 15.22 16.06 -1.90
CA GLN A 99 13.88 16.40 -2.38
C GLN A 99 12.86 15.45 -1.76
N ALA A 100 11.71 15.97 -1.36
CA ALA A 100 10.71 15.20 -0.62
C ALA A 100 9.33 15.30 -1.28
N LEU A 101 8.88 14.18 -1.84
CA LEU A 101 7.55 14.01 -2.43
C LEU A 101 6.56 13.48 -1.38
N ILE A 102 6.52 14.11 -0.20
CA ILE A 102 5.72 13.63 0.96
C ILE A 102 4.30 14.21 0.93
N GLU A 103 4.11 15.38 0.31
CA GLU A 103 2.81 16.03 0.16
C GLU A 103 2.72 16.62 -1.25
N LEU A 104 1.96 15.94 -2.11
CA LEU A 104 1.88 16.22 -3.54
C LEU A 104 1.37 17.64 -3.83
N GLY A 105 2.25 18.48 -4.36
CA GLY A 105 1.98 19.88 -4.65
C GLY A 105 2.10 20.82 -3.44
N ALA A 106 2.56 20.32 -2.29
CA ALA A 106 3.00 21.18 -1.20
C ALA A 106 4.19 22.02 -1.68
N GLY A 107 4.05 23.34 -1.63
CA GLY A 107 5.03 24.29 -2.19
C GLY A 107 4.60 24.91 -3.52
N PHE A 108 3.53 24.42 -4.16
CA PHE A 108 2.92 25.14 -5.28
C PHE A 108 2.04 26.29 -4.79
N HIS A 109 2.22 27.46 -5.39
CA HIS A 109 1.36 28.61 -5.22
C HIS A 109 0.15 28.50 -6.18
N PRO A 110 -1.10 28.41 -5.66
CA PRO A 110 -2.28 28.09 -6.47
C PRO A 110 -2.61 29.12 -7.55
N MET A 111 -2.31 30.40 -7.29
CA MET A 111 -2.61 31.51 -8.21
C MET A 111 -1.57 31.67 -9.33
N LEU A 112 -0.42 30.99 -9.22
CA LEU A 112 0.64 31.08 -10.21
C LEU A 112 0.50 29.94 -11.22
N THR A 113 1.01 30.18 -12.42
CA THR A 113 1.08 29.17 -13.48
C THR A 113 2.00 28.02 -13.10
N GLY A 114 1.87 26.87 -13.77
CA GLY A 114 2.83 25.78 -13.60
C GLY A 114 4.27 26.23 -13.86
N ARG A 115 4.49 27.04 -14.92
CA ARG A 115 5.81 27.57 -15.28
C ARG A 115 6.43 28.40 -14.16
N GLU A 116 5.67 29.34 -13.60
CA GLU A 116 6.13 30.17 -12.49
C GLU A 116 6.42 29.34 -11.23
N ASN A 117 5.59 28.33 -10.98
CA ASN A 117 5.78 27.41 -9.87
C ASN A 117 7.06 26.57 -9.99
N ILE A 118 7.44 26.14 -11.20
CA ILE A 118 8.73 25.44 -11.42
C ILE A 118 9.89 26.35 -11.01
N LEU A 119 9.87 27.61 -11.45
CA LEU A 119 10.93 28.58 -11.19
C LEU A 119 11.03 28.93 -9.70
N ILE A 120 9.90 29.11 -9.01
CA ILE A 120 9.86 29.43 -7.58
C ILE A 120 10.39 28.26 -6.75
N ASN A 121 9.93 27.03 -7.01
CA ASN A 121 10.41 25.86 -6.28
C ASN A 121 11.91 25.68 -6.42
N ALA A 122 12.45 25.89 -7.61
CA ALA A 122 13.89 25.78 -7.80
C ALA A 122 14.67 26.89 -7.06
N SER A 123 14.14 28.10 -7.02
CA SER A 123 14.73 29.22 -6.28
C SER A 123 14.75 28.95 -4.77
N VAL A 124 13.68 28.38 -4.23
CA VAL A 124 13.59 27.96 -2.81
C VAL A 124 14.66 26.91 -2.47
N LEU A 125 14.99 26.04 -3.43
CA LEU A 125 16.03 25.01 -3.28
C LEU A 125 17.45 25.52 -3.55
N GLY A 126 17.62 26.83 -3.79
CA GLY A 126 18.92 27.44 -4.07
C GLY A 126 19.49 27.07 -5.45
N ILE A 127 18.64 26.61 -6.38
CA ILE A 127 19.07 26.22 -7.72
C ILE A 127 19.13 27.46 -8.62
N GLN A 128 20.20 27.57 -9.42
CA GLN A 128 20.38 28.69 -10.32
C GLN A 128 19.26 28.73 -11.37
N ARG A 129 18.65 29.90 -11.53
CA ARG A 129 17.56 30.11 -12.50
C ARG A 129 17.89 29.61 -13.91
N LYS A 130 19.10 29.90 -14.39
CA LYS A 130 19.57 29.50 -15.73
C LYS A 130 19.51 27.98 -15.94
N TYR A 131 19.93 27.20 -14.94
CA TYR A 131 19.87 25.74 -15.00
C TYR A 131 18.44 25.22 -15.18
N ILE A 132 17.48 25.88 -14.54
CA ILE A 132 16.07 25.47 -14.58
C ILE A 132 15.40 25.90 -15.87
N GLU A 133 15.75 27.07 -16.40
CA GLU A 133 15.30 27.48 -17.72
C GLU A 133 15.77 26.50 -18.80
N GLU A 134 17.00 25.96 -18.68
CA GLU A 134 17.51 24.89 -19.56
C GLU A 134 16.78 23.55 -19.39
N LYS A 135 16.20 23.29 -18.21
CA LYS A 135 15.46 22.07 -17.90
C LYS A 135 13.94 22.19 -18.01
N LEU A 136 13.45 23.38 -18.34
CA LEU A 136 12.03 23.68 -18.30
C LEU A 136 11.24 22.81 -19.27
N ASP A 137 11.71 22.70 -20.52
CA ASP A 137 11.05 21.91 -21.55
C ASP A 137 11.05 20.41 -21.22
N GLU A 138 12.15 19.90 -20.66
CA GLU A 138 12.24 18.50 -20.17
C GLU A 138 11.23 18.23 -19.05
N ILE A 139 11.06 19.17 -18.12
CA ILE A 139 10.08 19.06 -17.03
C ILE A 139 8.64 19.05 -17.59
N ILE A 140 8.34 19.95 -18.52
CA ILE A 140 7.02 20.09 -19.14
C ILE A 140 6.67 18.80 -19.89
N ASP A 141 7.57 18.33 -20.75
CA ASP A 141 7.38 17.08 -21.51
C ASP A 141 7.26 15.86 -20.59
N PHE A 142 8.08 15.79 -19.54
CA PHE A 142 7.99 14.69 -18.57
C PHE A 142 6.62 14.67 -17.89
N SER A 143 6.10 15.83 -17.48
CA SER A 143 4.85 15.95 -16.73
C SER A 143 3.58 15.65 -17.54
N GLU A 144 3.66 15.68 -18.88
CA GLU A 144 2.52 15.42 -19.78
C GLU A 144 1.29 16.30 -19.48
N ILE A 145 1.51 17.55 -19.04
CA ILE A 145 0.43 18.52 -18.77
C ILE A 145 0.14 19.45 -19.95
N GLY A 146 1.00 19.47 -20.98
CA GLY A 146 0.81 20.25 -22.21
C GLY A 146 0.57 21.74 -21.94
N ASP A 147 -0.41 22.32 -22.64
CA ASP A 147 -0.75 23.75 -22.58
C ASP A 147 -1.23 24.23 -21.21
N PHE A 148 -1.60 23.31 -20.31
CA PHE A 148 -1.95 23.68 -18.94
C PHE A 148 -0.78 24.27 -18.16
N ILE A 149 0.48 24.10 -18.62
CA ILE A 149 1.66 24.68 -17.94
C ILE A 149 1.54 26.19 -17.69
N ASP A 150 0.87 26.91 -18.59
CA ASP A 150 0.67 28.36 -18.52
C ASP A 150 -0.69 28.73 -17.89
N ALA A 151 -1.44 27.74 -17.39
CA ALA A 151 -2.64 27.95 -16.58
C ALA A 151 -2.31 27.96 -15.07
N PRO A 152 -3.08 28.67 -14.23
CA PRO A 152 -2.89 28.65 -12.78
C PRO A 152 -3.01 27.25 -12.17
N ILE A 153 -2.13 26.87 -11.24
CA ILE A 153 -2.13 25.52 -10.63
C ILE A 153 -3.46 25.18 -9.95
N GLN A 154 -4.22 26.16 -9.47
CA GLN A 154 -5.53 25.90 -8.90
C GLN A 154 -6.51 25.21 -9.87
N SER A 155 -6.36 25.39 -11.19
CA SER A 155 -7.20 24.74 -12.20
C SER A 155 -6.74 23.31 -12.54
N TYR A 156 -5.63 22.85 -11.97
CA TYR A 156 -5.10 21.53 -12.25
C TYR A 156 -5.89 20.45 -11.51
N SER A 157 -6.11 19.31 -12.16
CA SER A 157 -6.53 18.10 -11.46
C SER A 157 -5.46 17.64 -10.45
N SER A 158 -5.85 16.82 -9.48
CA SER A 158 -4.90 16.20 -8.54
C SER A 158 -3.79 15.47 -9.29
N GLY A 159 -4.13 14.68 -10.31
CA GLY A 159 -3.15 13.95 -11.13
C GLY A 159 -2.17 14.87 -11.88
N MET A 160 -2.61 16.02 -12.39
CA MET A 160 -1.69 16.98 -13.03
C MET A 160 -0.71 17.58 -12.03
N LYS A 161 -1.17 17.92 -10.82
CA LYS A 161 -0.30 18.43 -9.74
C LYS A 161 0.76 17.40 -9.35
N VAL A 162 0.37 16.13 -9.26
CA VAL A 162 1.31 15.02 -9.01
C VAL A 162 2.35 14.91 -10.10
N ARG A 163 1.90 14.85 -11.36
CA ARG A 163 2.81 14.68 -12.50
C ARG A 163 3.82 15.81 -12.60
N LEU A 164 3.37 17.06 -12.42
CA LEU A 164 4.26 18.22 -12.39
C LEU A 164 5.22 18.18 -11.19
N GLY A 165 4.72 17.92 -9.98
CA GLY A 165 5.56 17.85 -8.77
C GLY A 165 6.66 16.79 -8.88
N PHE A 166 6.31 15.61 -9.41
CA PHE A 166 7.27 14.54 -9.65
C PHE A 166 8.29 14.90 -10.73
N ALA A 167 7.84 15.48 -11.85
CA ALA A 167 8.73 15.96 -12.92
C ALA A 167 9.74 16.97 -12.39
N VAL A 168 9.26 17.97 -11.65
CA VAL A 168 10.09 19.00 -11.00
C VAL A 168 11.12 18.33 -10.08
N ALA A 169 10.70 17.52 -9.12
CA ALA A 169 11.59 16.93 -8.12
C ALA A 169 12.75 16.12 -8.74
N LEU A 170 12.49 15.35 -9.81
CA LEU A 170 13.52 14.59 -10.51
C LEU A 170 14.53 15.48 -11.26
N HIS A 171 14.05 16.52 -11.95
CA HIS A 171 14.92 17.38 -12.78
C HIS A 171 15.69 18.42 -11.97
N MET A 172 15.39 18.59 -10.68
CA MET A 172 16.22 19.37 -9.75
C MET A 172 17.57 18.69 -9.41
N ASN A 173 17.83 17.49 -9.93
CA ASN A 173 19.04 16.69 -9.69
C ASN A 173 19.40 16.51 -8.19
N PRO A 174 18.45 16.11 -7.32
CA PRO A 174 18.74 15.87 -5.91
C PRO A 174 19.70 14.69 -5.72
N ASP A 175 20.36 14.61 -4.56
CA ASP A 175 21.16 13.46 -4.14
C ASP A 175 20.28 12.37 -3.49
N ILE A 176 19.23 12.81 -2.81
CA ILE A 176 18.25 11.94 -2.14
C ILE A 176 16.84 12.35 -2.55
N ILE A 177 16.01 11.38 -2.93
CA ILE A 177 14.56 11.58 -3.09
C ILE A 177 13.80 10.78 -2.03
N LEU A 178 12.91 11.46 -1.31
CA LEU A 178 11.92 10.81 -0.44
C LEU A 178 10.60 10.69 -1.20
N ILE A 179 9.99 9.52 -1.16
CA ILE A 179 8.74 9.24 -1.88
C ILE A 179 7.74 8.60 -0.91
N ASP A 180 6.55 9.20 -0.76
CA ASP A 180 5.50 8.69 0.14
C ASP A 180 4.25 8.27 -0.63
N GLU A 181 4.10 7.00 -1.02
CA GLU A 181 2.87 6.46 -1.66
C GLU A 181 2.38 7.15 -2.95
N VAL A 182 3.04 8.22 -3.36
CA VAL A 182 2.72 9.12 -4.48
C VAL A 182 2.73 8.41 -5.82
N LEU A 183 3.55 7.35 -5.95
CA LEU A 183 3.62 6.57 -7.19
C LEU A 183 2.31 5.86 -7.53
N ALA A 184 1.37 5.74 -6.59
CA ALA A 184 0.05 5.22 -6.88
C ALA A 184 -0.86 6.24 -7.60
N VAL A 185 -0.48 7.54 -7.61
CA VAL A 185 -1.31 8.62 -8.15
C VAL A 185 -0.86 8.97 -9.57
N GLY A 186 -1.73 8.70 -10.54
CA GLY A 186 -1.48 8.86 -11.98
C GLY A 186 -2.04 7.68 -12.76
N ASP A 187 -2.19 7.84 -14.07
CA ASP A 187 -2.56 6.72 -14.93
C ASP A 187 -1.43 5.66 -15.02
N ALA A 188 -1.76 4.47 -15.53
CA ALA A 188 -0.78 3.37 -15.66
C ALA A 188 0.45 3.76 -16.49
N ARG A 189 0.27 4.62 -17.50
CA ARG A 189 1.36 5.07 -18.37
C ARG A 189 2.35 5.96 -17.60
N PHE A 190 1.87 6.94 -16.85
CA PHE A 190 2.72 7.81 -16.04
C PHE A 190 3.42 7.03 -14.92
N ARG A 191 2.73 6.07 -14.28
CA ARG A 191 3.34 5.20 -13.26
C ARG A 191 4.55 4.44 -13.80
N ARG A 192 4.43 3.84 -15.00
CA ARG A 192 5.54 3.17 -15.68
C ARG A 192 6.69 4.14 -16.01
N LYS A 193 6.37 5.34 -16.50
CA LYS A 193 7.35 6.40 -16.79
C LYS A 193 8.11 6.82 -15.53
N ALA A 194 7.40 7.01 -14.42
CA ALA A 194 7.96 7.36 -13.12
C ALA A 194 8.90 6.25 -12.61
N GLN A 195 8.50 4.98 -12.71
CA GLN A 195 9.33 3.84 -12.31
C GLN A 195 10.64 3.76 -13.12
N LEU A 196 10.56 3.93 -14.44
CA LEU A 196 11.76 3.97 -15.29
C LEU A 196 12.68 5.13 -14.90
N ALA A 197 12.12 6.31 -14.63
CA ALA A 197 12.89 7.48 -14.23
C ALA A 197 13.59 7.28 -12.86
N MET A 198 12.93 6.60 -11.90
CA MET A 198 13.56 6.25 -10.63
C MET A 198 14.70 5.26 -10.79
N ASN A 199 14.54 4.24 -11.64
CA ASN A 199 15.61 3.29 -11.92
C ASN A 199 16.83 3.98 -12.56
N GLN A 200 16.59 4.91 -13.49
CA GLN A 200 17.64 5.76 -14.07
C GLN A 200 18.28 6.70 -13.05
N PHE A 201 17.50 7.20 -12.09
CA PHE A 201 17.98 8.05 -11.00
C PHE A 201 18.93 7.26 -10.09
N LEU A 202 18.53 6.06 -9.66
CA LEU A 202 19.36 5.15 -8.87
C LEU A 202 20.65 4.75 -9.60
N ALA A 203 20.56 4.49 -10.92
CA ALA A 203 21.72 4.16 -11.75
C ALA A 203 22.76 5.29 -11.87
N LYS A 204 22.42 6.52 -11.45
CA LYS A 204 23.32 7.69 -11.42
C LYS A 204 23.93 7.94 -10.04
N ASP A 205 24.11 6.89 -9.23
CA ASP A 205 24.64 6.98 -7.86
C ASP A 205 23.85 7.96 -6.98
N LYS A 206 22.54 7.95 -7.11
CA LYS A 206 21.60 8.71 -6.27
C LYS A 206 20.88 7.76 -5.32
N ALA A 207 20.27 8.29 -4.26
CA ALA A 207 19.59 7.46 -3.27
C ALA A 207 18.11 7.77 -3.18
N VAL A 208 17.32 6.76 -2.84
CA VAL A 208 15.86 6.88 -2.70
C VAL A 208 15.44 6.32 -1.35
N LEU A 209 14.64 7.09 -0.61
CA LEU A 209 13.88 6.59 0.53
C LEU A 209 12.42 6.43 0.09
N PHE A 210 11.98 5.18 0.01
CA PHE A 210 10.67 4.83 -0.49
C PHE A 210 9.75 4.40 0.66
N VAL A 211 8.58 5.02 0.78
CA VAL A 211 7.59 4.68 1.80
C VAL A 211 6.33 4.21 1.11
N SER A 212 5.90 2.98 1.43
CA SER A 212 4.69 2.42 0.86
C SER A 212 4.12 1.30 1.72
N HIS A 213 2.79 1.19 1.74
CA HIS A 213 2.08 -0.02 2.16
C HIS A 213 1.88 -1.03 1.01
N ASN A 214 2.18 -0.68 -0.24
CA ASN A 214 2.04 -1.58 -1.39
C ASN A 214 3.30 -2.43 -1.55
N MET A 215 3.20 -3.71 -1.22
CA MET A 215 4.34 -4.63 -1.22
C MET A 215 4.88 -4.92 -2.62
N HIS A 216 4.05 -4.87 -3.66
CA HIS A 216 4.49 -5.05 -5.04
C HIS A 216 5.51 -3.97 -5.43
N HIS A 217 5.21 -2.70 -5.11
CA HIS A 217 6.14 -1.61 -5.38
C HIS A 217 7.42 -1.79 -4.56
N VAL A 218 7.31 -2.06 -3.27
CA VAL A 218 8.47 -2.27 -2.38
C VAL A 218 9.40 -3.36 -2.93
N LEU A 219 8.86 -4.53 -3.26
CA LEU A 219 9.63 -5.65 -3.83
C LEU A 219 10.29 -5.32 -5.17
N SER A 220 9.69 -4.43 -5.98
CA SER A 220 10.17 -4.11 -7.33
C SER A 220 11.31 -3.10 -7.40
N ILE A 221 11.46 -2.23 -6.39
CA ILE A 221 12.41 -1.09 -6.45
C ILE A 221 13.37 -1.00 -5.28
N THR A 222 13.12 -1.67 -4.15
CA THR A 222 13.96 -1.54 -2.95
C THR A 222 14.88 -2.74 -2.77
N ASP A 223 16.12 -2.49 -2.37
CA ASP A 223 17.11 -3.55 -2.05
C ASP A 223 17.08 -3.94 -0.57
N ARG A 224 16.74 -2.96 0.27
CA ARG A 224 16.67 -3.07 1.72
C ARG A 224 15.41 -2.41 2.23
N VAL A 225 14.80 -2.98 3.27
CA VAL A 225 13.57 -2.49 3.88
C VAL A 225 13.70 -2.42 5.39
N ILE A 226 13.10 -1.38 5.98
CA ILE A 226 12.83 -1.25 7.40
C ILE A 226 11.33 -1.41 7.63
N TRP A 227 10.96 -2.39 8.45
CA TRP A 227 9.62 -2.55 8.96
C TRP A 227 9.45 -1.78 10.26
N LEU A 228 8.61 -0.75 10.21
CA LEU A 228 8.13 -0.02 11.37
C LEU A 228 6.86 -0.65 11.95
N ASP A 229 6.87 -0.84 13.26
CA ASP A 229 5.70 -1.24 14.03
C ASP A 229 5.59 -0.37 15.28
N SER A 230 4.43 0.28 15.43
CA SER A 230 4.10 1.09 16.60
C SER A 230 5.19 2.11 16.99
N GLY A 231 5.84 2.72 15.99
CA GLY A 231 6.88 3.72 16.18
C GLY A 231 8.28 3.18 16.46
N CYS A 232 8.49 1.87 16.38
CA CYS A 232 9.79 1.21 16.57
C CYS A 232 10.20 0.44 15.29
N VAL A 233 11.50 0.23 15.09
CA VAL A 233 11.98 -0.71 14.07
C VAL A 233 11.76 -2.12 14.59
N ARG A 234 10.93 -2.89 13.89
CA ARG A 234 10.67 -4.30 14.20
C ARG A 234 11.64 -5.23 13.51
N LEU A 235 11.93 -4.96 12.24
CA LEU A 235 12.88 -5.70 11.43
C LEU A 235 13.51 -4.80 10.37
N GLU A 236 14.76 -5.05 10.03
CA GLU A 236 15.50 -4.36 8.96
C GLU A 236 16.38 -5.38 8.24
N GLY A 237 16.42 -5.31 6.91
CA GLY A 237 17.20 -6.25 6.11
C GLY A 237 16.80 -6.29 4.65
N GLU A 238 17.22 -7.34 3.96
CA GLU A 238 16.89 -7.61 2.56
C GLU A 238 15.36 -7.54 2.34
N THR A 239 14.96 -6.81 1.29
CA THR A 239 13.55 -6.54 0.96
C THR A 239 12.68 -7.79 0.98
N SER A 240 13.12 -8.86 0.33
CA SER A 240 12.41 -10.15 0.24
C SER A 240 12.06 -10.71 1.63
N LYS A 241 13.06 -10.81 2.52
CA LYS A 241 12.93 -11.38 3.86
C LYS A 241 12.04 -10.55 4.76
N VAL A 242 12.21 -9.22 4.73
CA VAL A 242 11.44 -8.31 5.56
C VAL A 242 9.98 -8.24 5.09
N ALA A 243 9.75 -8.24 3.78
CA ALA A 243 8.42 -8.30 3.19
C ALA A 243 7.70 -9.60 3.57
N SER A 244 8.36 -10.76 3.47
CA SER A 244 7.78 -12.04 3.89
C SER A 244 7.35 -12.03 5.36
N ALA A 245 8.23 -11.57 6.26
CA ALA A 245 7.94 -11.51 7.69
C ALA A 245 6.78 -10.54 7.99
N TYR A 246 6.72 -9.40 7.29
CA TYR A 246 5.64 -8.43 7.42
C TYR A 246 4.29 -8.98 6.93
N LEU A 247 4.29 -9.70 5.80
CA LEU A 247 3.09 -10.33 5.26
C LEU A 247 2.59 -11.42 6.22
N GLN A 248 3.47 -12.30 6.69
CA GLN A 248 3.12 -13.35 7.67
C GLN A 248 2.50 -12.77 8.96
N ASP A 249 3.07 -11.70 9.51
CA ASP A 249 2.49 -11.01 10.67
C ASP A 249 1.13 -10.39 10.39
N SER A 250 0.94 -9.86 9.17
CA SER A 250 -0.34 -9.32 8.74
C SER A 250 -1.41 -10.41 8.67
N VAL A 251 -1.03 -11.62 8.23
CA VAL A 251 -1.90 -12.81 8.19
C VAL A 251 -2.24 -13.31 9.58
N GLN A 252 -1.24 -13.51 10.44
CA GLN A 252 -1.46 -14.00 11.80
C GLN A 252 -2.39 -13.07 12.60
N HIS A 253 -2.28 -11.76 12.40
CA HIS A 253 -3.18 -10.80 13.04
C HIS A 253 -4.59 -10.77 12.44
N LEU A 254 -4.76 -11.10 11.16
CA LEU A 254 -6.09 -11.35 10.57
C LEU A 254 -6.69 -12.62 11.17
N GLU A 255 -5.91 -13.70 11.30
CA GLU A 255 -6.32 -14.97 11.91
C GLU A 255 -6.68 -14.82 13.39
N GLU A 256 -5.94 -14.02 14.17
CA GLU A 256 -6.27 -13.74 15.58
C GLU A 256 -7.50 -12.84 15.76
N ALA A 257 -7.76 -11.95 14.80
CA ALA A 257 -8.97 -11.10 14.79
C ALA A 257 -10.20 -11.92 14.38
N ASP A 258 -10.06 -12.81 13.39
CA ASP A 258 -11.11 -13.70 12.91
C ASP A 258 -11.39 -14.85 13.89
N SER A 259 -10.36 -15.37 14.59
CA SER A 259 -10.54 -16.38 15.65
C SER A 259 -11.33 -15.84 16.86
N LYS A 260 -11.35 -14.53 17.07
CA LYS A 260 -12.13 -13.88 18.13
C LYS A 260 -13.55 -13.50 17.69
N ASN A 261 -13.83 -13.44 16.39
CA ASN A 261 -15.14 -13.19 15.82
C ASN A 261 -15.47 -14.29 14.80
N GLN A 262 -16.07 -15.39 15.26
CA GLN A 262 -16.68 -16.42 14.39
C GLN A 262 -17.87 -15.90 13.54
N THR A 263 -18.06 -14.59 13.41
CA THR A 263 -19.18 -13.94 12.71
C THR A 263 -18.73 -13.42 11.35
N PHE A 264 -19.34 -13.91 10.28
CA PHE A 264 -19.16 -13.36 8.93
C PHE A 264 -19.55 -11.88 8.89
N ILE A 265 -18.70 -11.05 8.29
CA ILE A 265 -19.00 -9.65 8.01
C ILE A 265 -19.91 -9.61 6.79
N ARG A 266 -21.18 -9.24 7.00
CA ARG A 266 -22.18 -9.15 5.93
C ARG A 266 -22.26 -7.74 5.38
N SER A 267 -22.35 -7.60 4.06
CA SER A 267 -22.47 -6.28 3.43
C SER A 267 -23.82 -5.63 3.76
N ASN A 268 -23.82 -4.31 3.98
CA ASN A 268 -25.04 -3.55 4.28
C ASN A 268 -25.71 -2.95 3.03
N GLU A 269 -25.19 -3.22 1.82
CA GLU A 269 -25.49 -2.45 0.62
C GLU A 269 -26.68 -2.98 -0.22
N ALA A 270 -27.37 -4.04 0.22
CA ALA A 270 -28.53 -4.58 -0.49
C ALA A 270 -29.62 -5.10 0.47
N LYS A 271 -30.85 -5.28 -0.03
CA LYS A 271 -31.90 -6.03 0.68
C LYS A 271 -31.52 -7.52 0.70
N ILE A 272 -30.74 -7.91 1.70
CA ILE A 272 -30.43 -9.31 1.98
C ILE A 272 -31.70 -9.98 2.52
N THR A 273 -32.21 -10.99 1.83
CA THR A 273 -33.46 -11.68 2.23
C THR A 273 -33.24 -12.70 3.34
N GLY A 274 -32.01 -13.24 3.46
CA GLY A 274 -31.61 -14.17 4.51
C GLY A 274 -32.13 -15.60 4.34
N GLU A 275 -32.70 -15.95 3.18
CA GLU A 275 -33.35 -17.25 2.96
C GLU A 275 -32.35 -18.41 2.88
N LEU A 276 -31.14 -18.12 2.40
CA LEU A 276 -29.99 -19.01 2.41
C LEU A 276 -28.83 -18.23 3.05
N ARG A 277 -28.29 -18.72 4.18
CA ARG A 277 -27.19 -18.04 4.90
C ARG A 277 -25.96 -18.90 4.96
N VAL A 278 -24.77 -18.31 4.85
CA VAL A 278 -23.55 -19.07 5.11
C VAL A 278 -23.42 -19.32 6.62
N LYS A 279 -23.31 -20.61 6.95
CA LYS A 279 -23.11 -21.13 8.31
C LYS A 279 -21.63 -21.36 8.60
N SER A 280 -20.91 -21.98 7.68
CA SER A 280 -19.47 -22.23 7.76
C SER A 280 -18.84 -22.17 6.37
N ALA A 281 -17.56 -21.81 6.33
CA ALA A 281 -16.76 -21.75 5.12
C ALA A 281 -15.31 -22.03 5.51
N PHE A 282 -14.66 -22.94 4.78
CA PHE A 282 -13.26 -23.32 5.00
C PHE A 282 -12.57 -23.75 3.70
N ILE A 283 -11.25 -23.66 3.69
CA ILE A 283 -10.38 -24.11 2.61
C ILE A 283 -9.91 -25.52 2.96
N ASP A 284 -10.07 -26.46 2.03
CA ASP A 284 -9.55 -27.82 2.19
C ASP A 284 -8.12 -27.87 1.64
N CYS A 285 -7.13 -27.74 2.54
CA CYS A 285 -5.72 -27.96 2.24
C CYS A 285 -5.03 -28.78 3.34
N GLU A 286 -3.99 -29.53 2.96
CA GLU A 286 -3.25 -30.41 3.88
C GLU A 286 -2.63 -29.65 5.08
N ASP A 287 -2.29 -28.36 4.89
CA ASP A 287 -1.62 -27.53 5.89
C ASP A 287 -2.55 -26.73 6.82
N ASN A 288 -3.84 -26.60 6.49
CA ASN A 288 -4.81 -25.84 7.29
C ASN A 288 -6.25 -26.41 7.17
N PRO A 289 -6.50 -27.62 7.68
CA PRO A 289 -7.85 -28.17 7.69
C PRO A 289 -8.77 -27.27 8.51
N GLU A 290 -9.83 -26.76 7.87
CA GLU A 290 -10.88 -25.91 8.46
C GLU A 290 -10.57 -24.41 8.62
N GLY A 291 -9.45 -23.92 8.07
CA GLY A 291 -9.11 -22.49 8.08
C GLY A 291 -9.81 -21.64 7.02
N ARG A 292 -9.95 -20.33 7.29
CA ARG A 292 -10.39 -19.31 6.29
C ARG A 292 -9.24 -18.51 5.67
N SER A 293 -8.03 -18.73 6.17
CA SER A 293 -6.82 -18.05 5.73
C SER A 293 -5.82 -19.09 5.22
N ILE A 294 -5.20 -18.83 4.08
CA ILE A 294 -4.17 -19.70 3.52
C ILE A 294 -3.03 -18.86 2.94
N THR A 295 -1.81 -19.41 3.02
CA THR A 295 -0.68 -18.94 2.23
C THR A 295 -0.34 -20.00 1.19
N ILE A 296 -0.23 -19.59 -0.06
CA ILE A 296 0.06 -20.47 -1.20
C ILE A 296 1.27 -19.96 -1.98
N GLU A 297 1.93 -20.88 -2.67
CA GLU A 297 3.00 -20.53 -3.59
C GLU A 297 2.44 -19.92 -4.89
N PRO A 298 3.18 -19.04 -5.59
CA PRO A 298 2.71 -18.42 -6.84
C PRO A 298 2.29 -19.39 -7.95
N ASN A 299 2.79 -20.63 -7.91
CA ASN A 299 2.47 -21.69 -8.88
C ASN A 299 1.26 -22.54 -8.45
N GLN A 300 0.79 -22.41 -7.21
CA GLN A 300 -0.37 -23.12 -6.70
C GLN A 300 -1.62 -22.32 -7.06
N THR A 301 -2.26 -22.70 -8.17
CA THR A 301 -3.45 -22.00 -8.69
C THR A 301 -4.76 -22.64 -8.27
N ARG A 302 -4.74 -23.89 -7.78
CA ARG A 302 -5.96 -24.65 -7.50
C ARG A 302 -6.23 -24.72 -6.00
N LEU A 303 -7.39 -24.24 -5.59
CA LEU A 303 -7.90 -24.34 -4.21
C LEU A 303 -9.22 -25.08 -4.18
N ARG A 304 -9.46 -25.84 -3.11
CA ARG A 304 -10.76 -26.45 -2.82
C ARG A 304 -11.42 -25.67 -1.68
N LEU A 305 -12.59 -25.11 -1.97
CA LEU A 305 -13.40 -24.36 -1.02
C LEU A 305 -14.62 -25.18 -0.63
N ILE A 306 -14.96 -25.15 0.65
CA ILE A 306 -16.16 -25.81 1.18
C ILE A 306 -16.98 -24.76 1.92
N ILE A 307 -18.26 -24.65 1.54
CA ILE A 307 -19.23 -23.78 2.20
C ILE A 307 -20.44 -24.59 2.62
N ASP A 308 -20.87 -24.40 3.87
CA ASP A 308 -22.15 -24.88 4.38
C ASP A 308 -23.12 -23.70 4.49
N PHE A 309 -24.33 -23.90 3.96
CA PHE A 309 -25.42 -22.96 4.05
C PHE A 309 -26.52 -23.49 4.97
N GLU A 310 -27.13 -22.59 5.75
CA GLU A 310 -28.35 -22.83 6.50
C GLU A 310 -29.54 -22.25 5.75
N CYS A 311 -30.57 -23.07 5.53
CA CYS A 311 -31.78 -22.67 4.81
C CYS A 311 -32.85 -22.20 5.79
N GLU A 312 -33.18 -20.90 5.79
CA GLU A 312 -34.22 -20.33 6.68
C GLU A 312 -35.64 -20.52 6.12
N LYS A 313 -35.76 -20.82 4.82
CA LYS A 313 -37.02 -21.11 4.11
C LYS A 313 -36.85 -22.28 3.15
N ASN A 314 -37.97 -22.82 2.68
CA ASN A 314 -37.96 -23.77 1.57
C ASN A 314 -37.53 -23.04 0.30
N LEU A 315 -36.55 -23.58 -0.42
CA LEU A 315 -36.01 -23.02 -1.66
C LEU A 315 -36.07 -24.10 -2.75
N GLU A 316 -36.75 -23.79 -3.85
CA GLU A 316 -36.82 -24.61 -5.08
C GLU A 316 -36.52 -23.72 -6.28
N GLU A 317 -35.30 -23.16 -6.31
CA GLU A 317 -34.94 -22.11 -7.25
C GLU A 317 -33.48 -22.21 -7.72
N HIS A 318 -33.19 -21.48 -8.80
CA HIS A 318 -31.84 -21.25 -9.27
C HIS A 318 -31.27 -19.97 -8.63
N PHE A 319 -29.99 -20.01 -8.29
CA PHE A 319 -29.26 -18.83 -7.84
C PHE A 319 -27.81 -18.90 -8.29
N ASN A 320 -27.14 -17.75 -8.23
CA ASN A 320 -25.77 -17.60 -8.67
C ASN A 320 -24.86 -17.42 -7.46
N HIS A 321 -23.85 -18.28 -7.35
CA HIS A 321 -22.69 -18.05 -6.51
C HIS A 321 -21.78 -17.06 -7.21
N THR A 322 -21.67 -15.86 -6.65
CA THR A 322 -20.83 -14.80 -7.18
C THR A 322 -19.63 -14.60 -6.27
N TRP A 323 -18.45 -14.68 -6.86
CA TRP A 323 -17.18 -14.61 -6.17
C TRP A 323 -16.36 -13.45 -6.68
N TYR A 324 -15.78 -12.68 -5.75
CA TYR A 324 -14.94 -11.54 -6.08
C TYR A 324 -13.62 -11.62 -5.32
N LEU A 325 -12.54 -11.80 -6.07
CA LEU A 325 -11.20 -11.64 -5.55
C LEU A 325 -10.82 -10.16 -5.58
N ALA A 326 -10.39 -9.64 -4.44
CA ALA A 326 -9.97 -8.25 -4.31
C ALA A 326 -8.63 -8.15 -3.57
N THR A 327 -7.91 -7.05 -3.78
CA THR A 327 -6.79 -6.69 -2.93
C THR A 327 -7.31 -6.31 -1.53
N THR A 328 -6.43 -6.30 -0.53
CA THR A 328 -6.79 -5.77 0.80
C THR A 328 -7.16 -4.28 0.81
N ALA A 329 -6.80 -3.55 -0.25
CA ALA A 329 -7.22 -2.16 -0.49
C ALA A 329 -8.62 -2.04 -1.11
N GLY A 330 -9.23 -3.15 -1.54
CA GLY A 330 -10.57 -3.21 -2.11
C GLY A 330 -10.64 -3.19 -3.64
N ASP A 331 -9.49 -3.19 -4.34
CA ASP A 331 -9.47 -3.23 -5.79
C ASP A 331 -9.88 -4.62 -6.29
N SER A 332 -10.88 -4.69 -7.18
CA SER A 332 -11.31 -5.95 -7.77
C SER A 332 -10.24 -6.48 -8.73
N VAL A 333 -9.85 -7.74 -8.53
CA VAL A 333 -8.80 -8.42 -9.30
C VAL A 333 -9.42 -9.43 -10.26
N ALA A 334 -10.33 -10.26 -9.73
CA ALA A 334 -10.98 -11.31 -10.51
C ALA A 334 -12.40 -11.56 -10.02
N CYS A 335 -13.25 -12.07 -10.91
CA CYS A 335 -14.60 -12.49 -10.56
C CYS A 335 -14.95 -13.84 -11.18
N SER A 336 -15.89 -14.54 -10.56
CA SER A 336 -16.47 -15.76 -11.08
C SER A 336 -17.93 -15.86 -10.68
N VAL A 337 -18.74 -16.44 -11.56
CA VAL A 337 -20.16 -16.70 -11.32
C VAL A 337 -20.45 -18.15 -11.69
N ILE A 338 -21.04 -18.88 -10.74
CA ILE A 338 -21.51 -20.25 -10.95
C ILE A 338 -23.01 -20.29 -10.68
N ARG A 339 -23.76 -20.92 -11.57
CA ARG A 339 -25.19 -21.15 -11.36
C ARG A 339 -25.40 -22.44 -10.57
N ASP A 340 -26.14 -22.37 -9.49
CA ASP A 340 -26.56 -23.51 -8.67
C ASP A 340 -28.09 -23.67 -8.76
N ALA A 341 -28.54 -24.90 -8.58
CA ALA A 341 -29.94 -25.28 -8.54
C ALA A 341 -30.17 -26.11 -7.28
N VAL A 342 -31.05 -25.65 -6.39
CA VAL A 342 -31.29 -26.32 -5.11
C VAL A 342 -32.77 -26.58 -4.90
N CYS A 343 -33.06 -27.73 -4.28
CA CYS A 343 -34.35 -28.08 -3.73
C CYS A 343 -34.09 -28.48 -2.27
N VAL A 344 -34.28 -27.52 -1.35
CA VAL A 344 -33.94 -27.67 0.08
C VAL A 344 -35.08 -27.16 0.95
N LYS A 345 -35.31 -27.84 2.08
CA LYS A 345 -36.34 -27.45 3.04
C LYS A 345 -35.76 -26.54 4.11
N LYS A 346 -36.63 -25.78 4.75
CA LYS A 346 -36.28 -24.98 5.94
C LYS A 346 -35.62 -25.86 7.00
N GLY A 347 -34.45 -25.45 7.46
CA GLY A 347 -33.65 -26.14 8.46
C GLY A 347 -32.60 -27.10 7.88
N ASP A 348 -32.62 -27.35 6.57
CA ASP A 348 -31.59 -28.16 5.93
C ASP A 348 -30.25 -27.41 5.87
N VAL A 349 -29.16 -28.17 5.98
CA VAL A 349 -27.80 -27.67 5.75
C VAL A 349 -27.36 -28.12 4.37
N LEU A 350 -27.11 -27.15 3.48
CA LEU A 350 -26.63 -27.39 2.14
C LEU A 350 -25.11 -27.25 2.12
N ARG A 351 -24.38 -28.32 1.82
CA ARG A 351 -22.93 -28.28 1.65
C ARG A 351 -22.56 -28.18 0.17
N ARG A 352 -21.67 -27.26 -0.18
CA ARG A 352 -21.07 -27.12 -1.51
C ARG A 352 -19.57 -27.16 -1.44
N GLU A 353 -19.00 -28.02 -2.25
CA GLU A 353 -17.57 -28.06 -2.55
C GLU A 353 -17.36 -27.40 -3.91
N MET A 354 -16.36 -26.51 -4.00
CA MET A 354 -16.02 -25.80 -5.21
C MET A 354 -14.51 -25.80 -5.40
N ILE A 355 -14.08 -25.96 -6.64
CA ILE A 355 -12.69 -25.88 -7.03
C ILE A 355 -12.47 -24.52 -7.68
N VAL A 356 -11.59 -23.73 -7.10
CA VAL A 356 -11.18 -22.42 -7.61
C VAL A 356 -9.85 -22.57 -8.31
N GLU A 357 -9.83 -22.24 -9.60
CA GLU A 357 -8.60 -22.00 -10.35
C GLU A 357 -8.33 -20.50 -10.34
N MET A 358 -7.43 -20.10 -9.45
CA MET A 358 -7.01 -18.71 -9.34
C MET A 358 -6.24 -18.29 -10.57
N PRO A 359 -6.47 -17.06 -11.05
CA PRO A 359 -5.59 -16.47 -12.03
C PRO A 359 -4.18 -16.40 -11.45
N PRO A 360 -3.16 -16.34 -12.30
CA PRO A 360 -1.83 -16.04 -11.83
C PRO A 360 -1.83 -14.64 -11.19
N LEU A 361 -1.27 -14.55 -10.00
CA LEU A 361 -1.36 -13.37 -9.15
C LEU A 361 0.04 -13.07 -8.60
N HIS A 362 0.35 -11.79 -8.47
CA HIS A 362 1.60 -11.38 -7.84
C HIS A 362 1.59 -11.70 -6.35
N PRO A 363 2.77 -11.90 -5.73
CA PRO A 363 2.89 -12.01 -4.28
C PRO A 363 2.21 -10.86 -3.55
N GLY A 364 1.43 -11.19 -2.53
CA GLY A 364 0.60 -10.22 -1.83
C GLY A 364 -0.58 -10.86 -1.12
N SER A 365 -1.38 -10.03 -0.45
CA SER A 365 -2.57 -10.45 0.28
C SER A 365 -3.82 -10.08 -0.50
N PHE A 366 -4.70 -11.06 -0.66
CA PHE A 366 -5.97 -10.96 -1.35
C PHE A 366 -7.08 -11.45 -0.43
N VAL A 367 -8.29 -10.97 -0.71
CA VAL A 367 -9.51 -11.41 -0.03
C VAL A 367 -10.48 -11.92 -1.06
N LEU A 368 -11.12 -13.05 -0.76
CA LEU A 368 -12.21 -13.58 -1.55
C LEU A 368 -13.51 -13.17 -0.86
N ASN A 369 -14.39 -12.53 -1.61
CA ASN A 369 -15.74 -12.14 -1.18
C ASN A 369 -16.76 -13.06 -1.87
N TYR A 370 -17.89 -13.26 -1.22
CA TYR A 370 -18.92 -14.18 -1.68
C TYR A 370 -20.31 -13.57 -1.60
N SER A 371 -21.12 -13.77 -2.62
CA SER A 371 -22.53 -13.40 -2.64
C SER A 371 -23.38 -14.50 -3.27
N ALA A 372 -24.49 -14.83 -2.63
CA ALA A 372 -25.55 -15.69 -3.19
C ALA A 372 -26.65 -14.79 -3.78
N ILE A 373 -26.87 -14.84 -5.09
CA ILE A 373 -27.78 -13.92 -5.79
C ILE A 373 -28.84 -14.70 -6.57
N GLN A 374 -30.12 -14.46 -6.27
CA GLN A 374 -31.26 -15.02 -6.98
C GLN A 374 -31.46 -14.33 -8.34
N ASP A 375 -32.01 -15.05 -9.32
CA ASP A 375 -32.40 -14.50 -10.62
C ASP A 375 -33.35 -13.29 -10.41
N GLY A 376 -32.88 -12.07 -10.70
CA GLY A 376 -33.62 -10.81 -10.42
C GLY A 376 -32.94 -9.83 -9.43
N ALA A 377 -31.67 -10.06 -9.07
CA ALA A 377 -30.83 -9.17 -8.23
C ALA A 377 -31.22 -9.08 -6.74
N MET A 378 -32.00 -10.03 -6.23
CA MET A 378 -32.17 -10.22 -4.78
C MET A 378 -31.01 -11.08 -4.24
N MET A 379 -30.46 -10.70 -3.08
CA MET A 379 -29.31 -11.39 -2.47
C MET A 379 -29.78 -12.23 -1.28
N PHE A 380 -29.45 -13.52 -1.26
CA PHE A 380 -29.74 -14.40 -0.12
C PHE A 380 -28.78 -14.15 1.03
N ASP A 381 -27.48 -14.06 0.75
CA ASP A 381 -26.42 -13.66 1.68
C ASP A 381 -25.29 -12.99 0.90
N SER A 382 -24.52 -12.13 1.58
CA SER A 382 -23.36 -11.47 0.99
C SER A 382 -22.32 -11.23 2.07
N ILE A 383 -21.15 -11.83 1.89
CA ILE A 383 -20.09 -11.90 2.89
C ILE A 383 -18.83 -11.28 2.31
N GLU A 384 -18.38 -10.25 3.01
CA GLU A 384 -17.10 -9.64 2.78
C GLU A 384 -16.02 -10.47 3.45
N LYS A 385 -14.92 -10.70 2.74
CA LYS A 385 -13.73 -11.41 3.23
C LYS A 385 -14.08 -12.79 3.79
N ILE A 386 -14.82 -13.59 3.00
CA ILE A 386 -15.13 -14.97 3.38
C ILE A 386 -13.85 -15.82 3.51
N PHE A 387 -12.84 -15.54 2.67
CA PHE A 387 -11.51 -16.13 2.75
C PHE A 387 -10.40 -15.08 2.58
N SER A 388 -9.27 -15.31 3.24
CA SER A 388 -8.03 -14.56 3.07
C SER A 388 -6.98 -15.44 2.39
N ILE A 389 -6.38 -14.95 1.30
CA ILE A 389 -5.44 -15.71 0.48
C ILE A 389 -4.16 -14.89 0.36
N ASN A 390 -3.03 -15.48 0.74
CA ASN A 390 -1.73 -14.84 0.66
C ASN A 390 -0.84 -15.59 -0.31
N ILE A 391 -0.22 -14.87 -1.23
CA ILE A 391 0.70 -15.43 -2.20
C ILE A 391 2.10 -15.14 -1.75
N ALA A 392 2.86 -16.22 -1.51
CA ALA A 392 4.23 -16.15 -1.07
C ALA A 392 5.12 -15.43 -2.11
N PRO A 393 6.15 -14.69 -1.69
CA PRO A 393 7.11 -14.10 -2.61
C PRO A 393 7.87 -15.16 -3.40
N TYR A 394 8.26 -14.82 -4.63
CA TYR A 394 9.01 -15.73 -5.51
C TYR A 394 10.30 -16.21 -4.85
N SER A 395 10.48 -17.53 -4.78
CA SER A 395 11.73 -18.16 -4.35
C SER A 395 12.75 -18.21 -5.50
N LYS A 396 14.01 -18.52 -5.19
CA LYS A 396 15.07 -18.75 -6.21
C LYS A 396 14.73 -19.89 -7.18
N GLU A 397 13.89 -20.83 -6.76
CA GLU A 397 13.43 -21.96 -7.57
C GLU A 397 12.24 -21.57 -8.49
N ASN A 398 11.45 -20.57 -8.09
CA ASN A 398 10.29 -20.05 -8.84
C ASN A 398 10.60 -18.76 -9.64
N THR A 399 11.87 -18.38 -9.76
CA THR A 399 12.28 -17.12 -10.41
C THR A 399 12.01 -17.12 -11.92
N GLU A 400 12.14 -18.27 -12.59
CA GLU A 400 11.78 -18.41 -14.01
C GLU A 400 10.28 -18.18 -14.25
N PHE A 401 9.42 -18.67 -13.35
CA PHE A 401 7.98 -18.43 -13.42
C PHE A 401 7.65 -16.94 -13.25
N GLY A 402 8.29 -16.26 -12.28
CA GLY A 402 8.18 -14.81 -12.13
C GLY A 402 8.60 -14.04 -13.38
N MET A 403 9.74 -14.39 -14.00
CA MET A 403 10.21 -13.76 -15.23
C MET A 403 9.35 -14.07 -16.46
N GLN A 404 8.80 -15.29 -16.55
CA GLN A 404 7.93 -15.72 -17.65
C GLN A 404 6.54 -15.09 -17.52
N TYR A 405 6.05 -14.91 -16.29
CA TYR A 405 4.81 -14.22 -15.97
C TYR A 405 4.91 -12.71 -16.25
N ASP A 406 6.00 -12.06 -15.87
CA ASP A 406 6.27 -10.65 -16.21
C ASP A 406 6.32 -10.42 -17.73
N ARG A 407 6.72 -11.44 -18.52
CA ARG A 407 6.68 -11.41 -20.00
C ARG A 407 5.28 -11.67 -20.57
N MET A 408 4.45 -12.50 -19.94
CA MET A 408 3.07 -12.75 -20.38
C MET A 408 2.13 -11.58 -20.05
N THR A 409 2.31 -10.98 -18.88
CA THR A 409 1.55 -9.80 -18.44
C THR A 409 1.96 -8.53 -19.18
N GLN A 410 3.19 -8.46 -19.71
CA GLN A 410 3.63 -7.43 -20.66
C GLN A 410 2.76 -7.31 -21.92
N GLY A 411 1.99 -8.34 -22.28
CA GLY A 411 1.04 -8.32 -23.41
C GLY A 411 -0.44 -8.32 -23.02
N ALA A 412 -0.78 -8.57 -21.75
CA ALA A 412 -2.17 -8.80 -21.32
C ALA A 412 -2.72 -7.76 -20.33
N ILE A 413 -1.87 -6.92 -19.72
CA ILE A 413 -2.30 -5.85 -18.81
C ILE A 413 -2.34 -4.51 -19.55
N ASP A 414 -3.09 -4.48 -20.65
CA ASP A 414 -3.65 -3.24 -21.19
C ASP A 414 -5.12 -3.17 -20.71
N GLY A 415 -5.33 -2.50 -19.58
CA GLY A 415 -6.64 -2.18 -19.05
C GLY A 415 -6.91 -2.75 -17.66
N PHE A 416 -7.62 -1.98 -16.85
CA PHE A 416 -8.28 -2.42 -15.61
C PHE A 416 -9.35 -3.49 -15.94
N GLY A 417 -8.92 -4.67 -16.36
CA GLY A 417 -9.80 -5.80 -16.67
C GLY A 417 -9.85 -6.73 -15.48
N VAL A 418 -11.00 -6.83 -14.83
CA VAL A 418 -11.29 -7.94 -13.90
C VAL A 418 -11.07 -9.23 -14.67
N VAL A 419 -10.12 -10.06 -14.22
CA VAL A 419 -9.82 -11.34 -14.88
C VAL A 419 -10.93 -12.33 -14.53
N GLN A 420 -11.37 -13.13 -15.50
CA GLN A 420 -12.33 -14.19 -15.22
C GLN A 420 -11.62 -15.32 -14.47
N MET A 421 -11.97 -15.52 -13.21
CA MET A 421 -11.54 -16.66 -12.40
C MET A 421 -12.46 -17.83 -12.72
N GLN A 422 -11.91 -19.05 -12.82
CA GLN A 422 -12.73 -20.24 -12.99
C GLN A 422 -13.04 -20.85 -11.63
N ILE A 423 -14.33 -21.02 -11.34
CA ILE A 423 -14.78 -21.84 -10.21
C ILE A 423 -15.75 -22.85 -10.77
N LYS A 424 -15.59 -24.11 -10.39
CA LYS A 424 -16.41 -25.24 -10.85
C LYS A 424 -16.74 -26.16 -9.70
N TYR A 425 -17.79 -26.96 -9.86
CA TYR A 425 -18.02 -28.10 -9.00
C TYR A 425 -16.99 -29.20 -9.31
N PRO A 426 -16.63 -30.07 -8.34
CA PRO A 426 -15.63 -31.13 -8.56
C PRO A 426 -15.94 -32.07 -9.74
N ASP A 427 -17.21 -32.20 -10.09
CA ASP A 427 -17.72 -33.10 -11.14
C ASP A 427 -17.89 -32.41 -12.52
N GLU A 428 -17.52 -31.12 -12.66
CA GLU A 428 -17.55 -30.31 -13.90
C GLU A 428 -16.14 -29.89 -14.35
#